data_AF-A0A4Q9VFQ8-F1
#
_entry.id   AF-A0A4Q9VFQ8-F1
#
_cell.length_a   1.000
_cell.length_b   1.000
_cell.length_c   1.000
_cell.angle_alpha   90.00
_cell.angle_beta   90.00
_cell.angle_gamma   90.00
#
_symmetry.space_group_name_H-M   'P 1'
#
loop_
_entity.id
_entity.type
_entity.pdbx_description
1 polymer ?
#
loop_
_entity_poly.entity_id
_entity_poly.type
_entity_poly.pdbx_seq_one_letter_code
_entity_poly.pdbx_strand_id
1 'polypeptide(L)'
;MTGRTVPEWSGASPDTAIPARVRVRLFEAAKGLCQSCGVRIRPGNGPEYDHRLALILGGENREGNIDVLCRACHSEKSKADVAAKSKTARIRAKHLGVKTSSRPMPGSKASGFRKRMDGRVERREERT
;
A
#
# COMPACT_ATOMS: atom_id res chain seq x y z
N MET A 1 -35.62 -9.29 -6.37
CA MET A 1 -35.67 -7.81 -6.42
C MET A 1 -35.52 -7.38 -7.86
N THR A 2 -36.62 -7.00 -8.50
CA THR A 2 -36.64 -6.58 -9.91
C THR A 2 -36.40 -5.08 -9.96
N GLY A 3 -35.12 -4.68 -9.96
CA GLY A 3 -34.68 -3.29 -10.08
C GLY A 3 -34.04 -3.02 -11.44
N ARG A 4 -33.95 -1.74 -11.83
CA ARG A 4 -33.21 -1.31 -13.03
C ARG A 4 -31.75 -1.79 -12.94
N THR A 5 -31.16 -2.15 -14.07
CA THR A 5 -29.73 -2.47 -14.13
C THR A 5 -28.93 -1.25 -13.70
N VAL A 6 -28.18 -1.38 -12.60
CA VAL A 6 -27.31 -0.31 -12.11
C VAL A 6 -25.92 -0.53 -12.71
N PRO A 7 -25.31 0.48 -13.34
CA PRO A 7 -23.94 0.35 -13.83
C PRO A 7 -22.97 0.07 -12.67
N GLU A 8 -21.84 -0.56 -13.00
CA GLU A 8 -20.74 -0.74 -12.06
C GLU A 8 -20.26 0.62 -11.55
N TRP A 9 -19.98 0.71 -10.26
CA TRP A 9 -19.35 1.92 -9.74
C TRP A 9 -17.84 1.91 -10.00
N SER A 10 -17.33 3.02 -10.54
CA SER A 10 -15.92 3.38 -10.58
C SER A 10 -15.72 4.75 -9.94
N GLY A 11 -14.70 4.87 -9.08
CA GLY A 11 -14.31 6.13 -8.48
C GLY A 11 -13.65 7.05 -9.52
N ALA A 12 -13.92 8.35 -9.42
CA ALA A 12 -13.28 9.35 -10.30
C ALA A 12 -11.77 9.44 -10.07
N SER A 13 -11.33 9.17 -8.84
CA SER A 13 -9.93 9.11 -8.44
C SER A 13 -9.65 7.91 -7.53
N PRO A 14 -8.38 7.51 -7.37
CA PRO A 14 -7.99 6.49 -6.39
C PRO A 14 -8.39 6.84 -4.95
N ASP A 15 -8.49 8.13 -4.63
CA ASP A 15 -8.84 8.65 -3.30
C ASP A 15 -10.36 8.77 -3.07
N THR A 16 -11.17 8.53 -4.11
CA THR A 16 -12.63 8.60 -4.00
C THR A 16 -13.12 7.51 -3.06
N ALA A 17 -13.77 7.90 -1.96
CA ALA A 17 -14.35 6.97 -1.01
C ALA A 17 -15.50 6.16 -1.63
N ILE A 18 -15.60 4.88 -1.28
CA ILE A 18 -16.68 4.00 -1.73
C ILE A 18 -18.02 4.53 -1.19
N PRO A 19 -18.99 4.89 -2.05
CA PRO A 19 -20.30 5.39 -1.63
C PRO A 19 -21.08 4.34 -0.84
N ALA A 20 -21.92 4.79 0.11
CA ALA A 20 -22.72 3.91 0.95
C ALA A 20 -23.57 2.89 0.15
N ARG A 21 -24.18 3.33 -0.96
CA ARG A 21 -24.97 2.45 -1.87
C ARG A 21 -24.16 1.29 -2.44
N VAL A 22 -22.87 1.50 -2.71
CA VAL A 22 -21.98 0.50 -3.29
C VAL A 22 -21.51 -0.47 -2.20
N ARG A 23 -21.25 0.02 -0.99
CA ARG A 23 -20.94 -0.82 0.18
C ARG A 23 -22.06 -1.81 0.47
N VAL A 24 -23.31 -1.36 0.47
CA VAL A 24 -24.48 -2.23 0.66
C VAL A 24 -24.55 -3.28 -0.44
N ARG A 25 -24.41 -2.90 -1.71
CA ARG A 25 -24.38 -3.83 -2.85
C ARG A 25 -23.30 -4.90 -2.72
N LEU A 26 -22.08 -4.50 -2.36
CA LEU A 26 -20.95 -5.42 -2.16
C LEU A 26 -21.23 -6.40 -1.02
N PHE A 27 -21.78 -5.93 0.10
CA PHE A 27 -22.12 -6.77 1.24
C PHE A 27 -23.21 -7.79 0.90
N GLU A 28 -24.25 -7.37 0.16
CA GLU A 28 -25.31 -8.24 -0.33
C GLU A 28 -24.79 -9.27 -1.34
N ALA A 29 -23.92 -8.84 -2.27
CA ALA A 29 -23.27 -9.73 -3.24
C ALA A 29 -22.39 -10.78 -2.54
N ALA A 30 -21.71 -10.39 -1.46
CA ALA A 30 -20.94 -11.30 -0.60
C ALA A 30 -21.81 -12.16 0.33
N LYS A 31 -23.15 -12.02 0.30
CA LYS A 31 -24.12 -12.73 1.16
C LYS A 31 -23.84 -12.57 2.67
N GLY A 32 -23.19 -11.46 3.04
CA GLY A 32 -22.73 -11.20 4.41
C GLY A 32 -21.62 -12.13 4.88
N LEU A 33 -20.85 -12.73 3.97
CA LEU A 33 -19.70 -13.58 4.27
C LEU A 33 -18.40 -12.86 3.88
N CYS A 34 -17.33 -13.13 4.62
CA CYS A 34 -15.98 -12.71 4.24
C CYS A 34 -15.58 -13.44 2.96
N GLN A 35 -15.17 -12.72 1.93
CA GLN A 35 -14.77 -13.31 0.64
C GLN A 35 -13.41 -14.03 0.69
N SER A 36 -12.62 -13.83 1.74
CA SER A 36 -11.35 -14.52 1.95
C SER A 36 -11.49 -15.82 2.76
N CYS A 37 -12.16 -15.78 3.91
CA CYS A 37 -12.25 -16.93 4.82
C CYS A 37 -13.66 -17.57 4.93
N GLY A 38 -14.68 -16.99 4.30
CA GLY A 38 -16.05 -17.51 4.32
C GLY A 38 -16.83 -17.29 5.63
N VAL A 39 -16.21 -16.73 6.67
CA VAL A 39 -16.88 -16.45 7.95
C VAL A 39 -17.98 -15.41 7.79
N ARG A 40 -19.10 -15.60 8.48
CA ARG A 40 -20.19 -14.63 8.51
C ARG A 40 -19.78 -13.35 9.23
N ILE A 41 -20.00 -12.22 8.56
CA ILE A 41 -19.71 -10.91 9.09
C ILE A 41 -20.85 -10.51 10.03
N ARG A 42 -20.47 -10.07 11.22
CA ARG A 42 -21.35 -9.62 12.31
C ARG A 42 -20.85 -8.27 12.81
N PRO A 43 -21.71 -7.47 13.48
CA PRO A 43 -21.25 -6.29 14.19
C PRO A 43 -20.08 -6.65 15.12
N GLY A 44 -18.94 -5.97 14.95
CA GLY A 44 -17.72 -6.17 15.75
C GLY A 44 -16.58 -6.92 15.04
N ASN A 45 -16.84 -7.71 13.99
CA ASN A 45 -15.78 -8.40 13.22
C ASN A 45 -15.68 -7.93 11.76
N GLY A 46 -16.36 -6.84 11.38
CA GLY A 46 -16.40 -6.26 10.03
C GLY A 46 -17.72 -5.50 9.81
N PRO A 47 -18.11 -5.20 8.55
CA PRO A 47 -17.39 -5.45 7.29
C PRO A 47 -16.31 -4.39 7.01
N GLU A 48 -15.15 -4.85 6.57
CA GLU A 48 -14.11 -3.99 5.99
C GLU A 48 -14.17 -4.13 4.45
N TYR A 49 -14.01 -3.01 3.74
CA TYR A 49 -14.03 -2.98 2.28
C TYR A 49 -12.64 -2.63 1.78
N ASP A 50 -12.04 -3.51 0.98
CA ASP A 50 -10.65 -3.37 0.59
C ASP A 50 -10.42 -3.84 -0.85
N HIS A 51 -9.46 -3.23 -1.54
CA HIS A 51 -9.20 -3.49 -2.96
C HIS A 51 -8.53 -4.85 -3.17
N ARG A 52 -9.16 -5.82 -3.83
CA ARG A 52 -8.60 -7.14 -4.11
C ARG A 52 -7.17 -7.07 -4.63
N LEU A 53 -6.96 -6.25 -5.67
CA LEU A 53 -5.64 -5.81 -6.08
C LEU A 53 -5.42 -4.40 -5.53
N ALA A 54 -4.39 -4.21 -4.71
CA ALA A 54 -4.04 -2.91 -4.14
C ALA A 54 -3.77 -1.86 -5.25
N LEU A 55 -4.19 -0.62 -5.03
CA LEU A 55 -4.02 0.49 -5.98
C LEU A 55 -2.56 0.69 -6.42
N ILE A 56 -1.60 0.53 -5.49
CA ILE A 56 -0.17 0.67 -5.79
C ILE A 56 0.37 -0.41 -6.73
N LEU A 57 -0.31 -1.55 -6.81
CA LEU A 57 0.03 -2.67 -7.69
C LEU A 57 -0.76 -2.64 -9.00
N GLY A 58 -1.39 -1.50 -9.33
CA GLY A 58 -2.21 -1.34 -10.54
C GLY A 58 -3.68 -1.71 -10.35
N GLY A 59 -4.14 -1.83 -9.10
CA GLY A 59 -5.56 -1.99 -8.79
C GLY A 59 -6.39 -0.78 -9.18
N GLU A 60 -7.62 -1.03 -9.61
CA GLU A 60 -8.59 0.02 -9.95
C GLU A 60 -9.55 0.28 -8.78
N ASN A 61 -9.97 1.53 -8.60
CA ASN A 61 -10.98 1.90 -7.60
C ASN A 61 -12.41 1.66 -8.16
N ARG A 62 -12.75 0.40 -8.41
CA ARG A 62 -14.04 -0.03 -8.95
C ARG A 62 -14.67 -1.12 -8.11
N GLU A 63 -15.99 -1.25 -8.20
CA GLU A 63 -16.78 -2.24 -7.48
C GLU A 63 -16.25 -3.67 -7.69
N GLY A 64 -15.88 -4.05 -8.93
CA GLY A 64 -15.34 -5.37 -9.23
C GLY A 64 -13.96 -5.67 -8.64
N ASN A 65 -13.24 -4.65 -8.15
CA ASN A 65 -11.96 -4.82 -7.46
C ASN A 65 -12.09 -4.62 -5.94
N ILE A 66 -13.29 -4.56 -5.37
CA ILE A 66 -13.47 -4.41 -3.92
C ILE A 66 -14.00 -5.71 -3.33
N ASP A 67 -13.30 -6.23 -2.32
CA ASP A 67 -13.73 -7.37 -1.54
C ASP A 67 -14.26 -6.93 -0.16
N VAL A 68 -15.25 -7.68 0.33
CA VAL A 68 -15.79 -7.57 1.68
C VAL A 68 -15.08 -8.57 2.58
N LEU A 69 -14.34 -8.05 3.56
CA LEU A 69 -13.50 -8.85 4.45
C LEU A 69 -13.94 -8.71 5.90
N CYS A 70 -13.66 -9.73 6.70
CA CYS A 70 -13.67 -9.59 8.15
C CYS A 70 -12.39 -8.87 8.60
N ARG A 71 -12.44 -8.28 9.80
CA ARG A 71 -11.35 -7.49 10.38
C ARG A 71 -10.02 -8.25 10.46
N ALA A 72 -10.07 -9.56 10.72
CA ALA A 72 -8.87 -10.40 10.80
C ALA A 72 -8.19 -10.53 9.42
N CYS A 73 -8.94 -10.95 8.40
CA CYS A 73 -8.43 -11.07 7.02
C CYS A 73 -7.98 -9.72 6.47
N HIS A 74 -8.72 -8.65 6.76
CA HIS A 74 -8.34 -7.29 6.36
C HIS A 74 -7.00 -6.87 6.98
N SER A 75 -6.80 -7.13 8.28
CA SER A 75 -5.54 -6.81 8.97
C SER A 75 -4.35 -7.59 8.39
N GLU A 76 -4.53 -8.88 8.10
CA GLU A 76 -3.51 -9.71 7.48
C GLU A 76 -3.14 -9.20 6.07
N LYS A 77 -4.14 -8.92 5.25
CA LYS A 77 -3.94 -8.37 3.90
C LYS A 77 -3.26 -7.01 3.94
N SER A 78 -3.71 -6.10 4.83
CA SER A 78 -3.09 -4.80 5.02
C SER A 78 -1.59 -4.89 5.34
N LYS A 79 -1.17 -5.86 6.16
CA LYS A 79 0.26 -6.10 6.45
C LYS A 79 1.03 -6.53 5.21
N ALA A 80 0.46 -7.44 4.42
CA ALA A 80 1.07 -7.91 3.18
C ALA A 80 1.20 -6.75 2.16
N ASP A 81 0.17 -5.94 2.01
CA ASP A 81 0.14 -4.80 1.08
C ASP A 81 1.14 -3.71 1.47
N VAL A 82 1.26 -3.40 2.76
CA VAL A 82 2.27 -2.45 3.27
C VAL A 82 3.68 -2.97 3.02
N ALA A 83 3.92 -4.28 3.19
CA ALA A 83 5.21 -4.88 2.89
C ALA A 83 5.55 -4.81 1.38
N ALA A 84 4.58 -5.12 0.52
CA ALA A 84 4.73 -5.02 -0.94
C ALA A 84 4.97 -3.58 -1.40
N LYS A 85 4.23 -2.61 -0.85
CA LYS A 85 4.41 -1.17 -1.07
C LYS A 85 5.83 -0.73 -0.71
N SER A 86 6.30 -1.11 0.47
CA SER A 86 7.63 -0.74 0.97
C SER A 86 8.74 -1.33 0.11
N LYS A 87 8.60 -2.59 -0.33
CA LYS A 87 9.54 -3.22 -1.27
C LYS A 87 9.57 -2.49 -2.60
N THR A 88 8.41 -2.18 -3.17
CA THR A 88 8.29 -1.49 -4.46
C THR A 88 8.88 -0.08 -4.40
N ALA A 89 8.59 0.67 -3.34
CA ALA A 89 9.16 1.99 -3.11
C ALA A 89 10.70 1.94 -3.03
N ARG A 90 11.26 0.95 -2.32
CA ARG A 90 12.72 0.76 -2.23
C ARG A 90 13.36 0.43 -3.57
N ILE A 91 12.72 -0.43 -4.37
CA ILE A 91 13.20 -0.77 -5.72
C ILE A 91 13.18 0.48 -6.60
N ARG A 92 12.07 1.22 -6.60
CA ARG A 92 11.92 2.47 -7.34
C ARG A 92 12.97 3.51 -6.93
N ALA A 93 13.20 3.70 -5.63
CA ALA A 93 14.22 4.61 -5.13
C ALA A 93 15.65 4.22 -5.58
N LYS A 94 15.94 2.92 -5.73
CA LYS A 94 17.21 2.44 -6.29
C LYS A 94 17.31 2.76 -7.78
N HIS A 95 16.26 2.51 -8.57
CA HIS A 95 16.25 2.80 -10.00
C HIS A 95 16.32 4.29 -10.32
N LEU A 96 15.71 5.14 -9.49
CA LEU A 96 15.75 6.59 -9.63
C LEU A 96 17.05 7.22 -9.09
N GLY A 97 17.97 6.44 -8.50
CA GLY A 97 19.22 6.97 -7.92
C GLY A 97 19.05 7.78 -6.64
N VAL A 98 17.83 7.87 -6.08
CA VAL A 98 17.53 8.60 -4.83
C VAL A 98 18.12 7.89 -3.62
N LYS A 99 18.26 6.56 -3.70
CA LYS A 99 18.78 5.76 -2.59
C LYS A 99 20.27 6.02 -2.39
N THR A 100 20.63 6.61 -1.25
CA THR A 100 22.02 6.71 -0.79
C THR A 100 22.57 5.35 -0.39
N SER A 101 23.84 5.10 -0.70
CA SER A 101 24.51 3.87 -0.27
C SER A 101 24.70 3.87 1.24
N SER A 102 24.34 2.77 1.90
CA SER A 102 24.68 2.54 3.31
C SER A 102 26.19 2.30 3.51
N ARG A 103 26.92 2.05 2.42
CA ARG A 103 28.38 1.92 2.38
C ARG A 103 28.91 2.92 1.35
N PRO A 104 28.96 4.22 1.69
CA PRO A 104 29.51 5.23 0.79
C PRO A 104 30.98 4.94 0.50
N MET A 105 31.48 5.36 -0.66
CA MET A 105 32.89 5.18 -1.00
C MET A 105 33.78 5.79 0.10
N PRO A 106 34.81 5.08 0.60
CA PRO A 106 35.73 5.62 1.59
C PRO A 106 36.37 6.93 1.11
N GLY A 107 36.31 7.98 1.94
CA GLY A 107 36.86 9.30 1.60
C GLY A 107 35.91 10.21 0.79
N SER A 108 34.75 9.70 0.36
CA SER A 108 33.70 10.54 -0.24
C SER A 108 33.04 11.44 0.81
N LYS A 109 32.41 12.55 0.40
CA LYS A 109 31.66 13.44 1.32
C LYS A 109 30.61 12.66 2.12
N ALA A 110 29.94 11.70 1.49
CA ALA A 110 28.92 10.86 2.12
C ALA A 110 29.48 9.91 3.20
N SER A 111 30.78 9.59 3.17
CA SER A 111 31.41 8.75 4.19
C SER A 111 31.72 9.50 5.50
N GLY A 112 31.66 10.84 5.51
CA GLY A 112 31.99 11.66 6.68
C GLY A 112 33.49 11.70 7.03
N PHE A 113 34.35 11.00 6.30
CA PHE A 113 35.80 10.99 6.49
C PHE A 113 36.50 11.61 5.27
N ARG A 114 37.61 12.31 5.49
CA ARG A 114 38.51 12.79 4.43
C ARG A 114 39.92 12.29 4.68
N LYS A 115 40.62 11.89 3.61
CA LYS A 115 42.05 11.58 3.63
C LYS A 115 42.81 12.80 3.12
N ARG A 116 43.73 13.32 3.93
CA ARG A 116 44.63 14.43 3.56
C ARG A 116 45.73 13.94 2.61
N MET A 117 46.42 14.87 1.94
CA MET A 117 47.55 14.53 1.04
C MET A 117 48.70 13.82 1.77
N ASP A 118 48.87 14.10 3.06
CA ASP A 118 49.83 13.43 3.97
C ASP A 118 49.42 11.99 4.36
N GLY A 119 48.26 11.52 3.89
CA GLY A 119 47.74 10.18 4.16
C GLY A 119 46.87 10.05 5.41
N ARG A 120 46.76 11.07 6.27
CA ARG A 120 45.94 11.03 7.49
C ARG A 120 44.45 11.03 7.16
N VAL A 121 43.68 10.17 7.81
CA VAL A 121 42.20 10.13 7.72
C VAL A 121 41.59 10.81 8.93
N GLU A 122 40.75 11.81 8.71
CA GLU A 122 40.06 12.56 9.76
C GLU A 122 38.56 12.67 9.47
N ARG A 123 37.74 12.87 10.52
CA ARG A 123 36.33 13.24 10.34
C ARG A 123 36.26 14.60 9.65
N ARG A 124 35.34 14.73 8.71
CA ARG A 124 35.03 15.97 8.02
C ARG A 124 34.15 16.80 8.96
N GLU A 125 34.68 17.88 9.50
CA GLU A 125 33.90 18.83 10.32
C GLU A 125 32.79 19.46 9.47
N GLU A 126 31.58 19.57 10.02
CA GLU A 126 30.47 20.24 9.37
C GLU A 126 30.81 21.72 9.21
N ARG A 127 30.88 22.19 7.97
CA ARG A 127 30.85 23.62 7.69
C ARG A 127 29.38 23.98 7.62
N THR A 128 28.93 24.83 8.54
CA THR A 128 27.64 25.51 8.50
C THR A 128 27.38 26.17 7.14
#